data_AF-A0A913XBX7-F1
#
_entry.id   AF-A0A913XBX7-F1
#
_cell.length_a   1.000
_cell.length_b   1.000
_cell.length_c   1.000
_cell.angle_alpha   90.00
_cell.angle_beta   90.00
_cell.angle_gamma   90.00
#
_symmetry.space_group_name_H-M   'P 1'
#
loop_
_entity.id
_entity.type
_entity.pdbx_description
1 polymer ?
#
loop_
_entity_poly.entity_id
_entity_poly.type
_entity_poly.pdbx_seq_one_letter_code
_entity_poly.pdbx_strand_id
1 'polypeptide(L)'
;MKWKLICLFFVFAYTTDPEELDPNAFEGDMILTQEQKMAAIHGEDVDMSMKRKAVKNRRWAGGVLIYDIDPKLAQDTTAMKAIKDAFMEWSSKTCITFKKRTNERGYAYFKPGVGCSSYVGYTGSKQYINLARGCWSSGIVAHEIGHALGFYHEQSRPDRDNYVTIQFENIIGKNKHNFHKYSRSTIDSLGVPYDYGSIMHYGSRAFSKNGRPTIISKNSGVTLGQRKGLSAMDIKMMKLLYKGECTWTGGTGSASSCKDKDPRCGKWVRHCTYNRYVIANCKKTCNQIC
;
A
#
# COMPACT_ATOMS: atom_id res chain seq x y z
N MET A 1 -2.71 -27.47 -55.98
CA MET A 1 -2.08 -26.75 -54.85
C MET A 1 -3.08 -25.75 -54.29
N LYS A 2 -3.56 -25.92 -53.06
CA LYS A 2 -4.38 -24.93 -52.34
C LYS A 2 -3.59 -24.47 -51.11
N TRP A 3 -3.04 -23.26 -51.14
CA TRP A 3 -2.45 -22.64 -49.96
C TRP A 3 -3.56 -22.10 -49.07
N LYS A 4 -3.71 -22.66 -47.87
CA LYS A 4 -4.51 -22.08 -46.80
C LYS A 4 -3.66 -21.01 -46.12
N LEU A 5 -4.08 -19.75 -46.26
CA LEU A 5 -3.54 -18.65 -45.48
C LEU A 5 -3.98 -18.85 -44.02
N ILE A 6 -3.06 -19.27 -43.16
CA ILE A 6 -3.29 -19.29 -41.71
C ILE A 6 -3.06 -17.86 -41.22
N CYS A 7 -4.16 -17.13 -40.94
CA CYS A 7 -4.09 -15.89 -40.19
C CYS A 7 -3.68 -16.21 -38.76
N LEU A 8 -2.39 -16.07 -38.46
CA LEU A 8 -1.87 -15.99 -37.10
C LEU A 8 -2.37 -14.68 -36.49
N PHE A 9 -3.47 -14.75 -35.74
CA PHE A 9 -3.83 -13.72 -34.78
C PHE A 9 -2.75 -13.68 -33.71
N PHE A 10 -1.77 -12.79 -33.87
CA PHE A 10 -0.91 -12.38 -32.77
C PHE A 10 -1.76 -11.58 -31.78
N VAL A 11 -2.40 -12.28 -30.86
CA VAL A 11 -2.84 -11.66 -29.61
C VAL A 11 -1.55 -11.34 -28.87
N PHE A 12 -1.11 -10.08 -28.95
CA PHE A 12 -0.12 -9.55 -28.01
C PHE A 12 -0.75 -9.67 -26.62
N ALA A 13 -0.42 -10.76 -25.91
CA ALA A 13 -0.70 -10.89 -24.50
C ALA A 13 0.21 -9.87 -23.78
N TYR A 14 -0.24 -8.62 -23.72
CA TYR A 14 0.31 -7.69 -22.76
C TYR A 14 0.07 -8.30 -21.39
N THR A 15 1.13 -8.48 -20.61
CA THR A 15 1.00 -8.94 -19.21
C THR A 15 0.07 -7.96 -18.51
N THR A 16 -1.15 -8.40 -18.20
CA THR A 16 -2.14 -7.58 -17.51
C THR A 16 -1.65 -7.37 -16.08
N ASP A 17 -1.51 -6.12 -15.69
CA ASP A 17 -1.17 -5.73 -14.34
C ASP A 17 -2.23 -6.30 -13.37
N PRO A 18 -1.87 -7.08 -12.34
CA PRO A 18 -2.84 -7.69 -11.44
C PRO A 18 -3.64 -6.68 -10.61
N GLU A 19 -3.16 -5.44 -10.46
CA GLU A 19 -3.88 -4.30 -9.84
C GLU A 19 -4.97 -3.73 -10.77
N GLU A 20 -5.01 -4.12 -12.06
CA GLU A 20 -6.04 -3.68 -13.02
C GLU A 20 -7.14 -4.73 -13.27
N LEU A 21 -7.09 -5.88 -12.57
CA LEU A 21 -7.94 -7.04 -12.86
C LEU A 21 -9.29 -7.04 -12.14
N ASP A 22 -9.51 -6.23 -11.11
CA ASP A 22 -10.78 -6.18 -10.40
C ASP A 22 -11.75 -5.18 -11.09
N PRO A 23 -12.77 -5.66 -11.84
CA PRO A 23 -13.65 -4.79 -12.61
C PRO A 23 -14.58 -3.95 -11.73
N ASN A 24 -14.68 -4.26 -10.43
CA ASN A 24 -15.56 -3.58 -9.49
C ASN A 24 -14.81 -2.61 -8.56
N ALA A 25 -13.49 -2.64 -8.57
CA ALA A 25 -12.66 -1.75 -7.80
C ALA A 25 -12.54 -0.39 -8.48
N PHE A 26 -12.62 0.67 -7.68
CA PHE A 26 -12.37 2.02 -8.13
C PHE A 26 -10.87 2.17 -8.39
N GLU A 27 -10.47 2.82 -9.48
CA GLU A 27 -9.04 2.92 -9.79
C GLU A 27 -8.36 1.53 -9.85
N GLY A 28 -9.08 0.49 -10.27
CA GLY A 28 -8.52 -0.86 -10.46
C GLY A 28 -8.37 -1.71 -9.21
N ASP A 29 -8.05 -1.12 -8.06
CA ASP A 29 -7.70 -1.83 -6.83
C ASP A 29 -8.27 -1.21 -5.53
N MET A 30 -8.96 -0.07 -5.58
CA MET A 30 -9.56 0.53 -4.38
C MET A 30 -11.02 0.12 -4.19
N ILE A 31 -11.29 -0.57 -3.08
CA ILE A 31 -12.65 -0.88 -2.62
C ILE A 31 -13.16 0.29 -1.77
N LEU A 32 -13.88 1.22 -2.39
CA LEU A 32 -14.41 2.39 -1.71
C LEU A 32 -15.71 2.08 -0.96
N THR A 33 -15.84 2.64 0.24
CA THR A 33 -17.16 2.76 0.90
C THR A 33 -18.11 3.63 0.06
N GLN A 34 -19.42 3.51 0.27
CA GLN A 34 -20.40 4.30 -0.48
C GLN A 34 -20.12 5.81 -0.38
N GLU A 35 -19.77 6.30 0.81
CA GLU A 35 -19.40 7.69 1.05
C GLU A 35 -18.18 8.09 0.21
N GLN A 36 -17.07 7.33 0.28
CA GLN A 36 -15.87 7.58 -0.52
C GLN A 36 -16.15 7.58 -2.02
N LYS A 37 -17.00 6.66 -2.49
CA LYS A 37 -17.37 6.58 -3.91
C LYS A 37 -18.15 7.82 -4.35
N MET A 38 -19.07 8.33 -3.51
CA MET A 38 -19.80 9.56 -3.82
C MET A 38 -18.86 10.77 -3.89
N ALA A 39 -17.95 10.91 -2.93
CA ALA A 39 -16.96 11.99 -2.96
C ALA A 39 -16.04 11.92 -4.19
N ALA A 40 -15.58 10.72 -4.53
CA ALA A 40 -14.74 10.48 -5.71
C ALA A 40 -15.45 10.87 -7.02
N ILE A 41 -16.73 10.52 -7.16
CA ILE A 41 -17.51 10.76 -8.39
C ILE A 41 -17.88 12.23 -8.55
N HIS A 42 -18.34 12.85 -7.47
CA HIS A 42 -18.87 14.22 -7.53
C HIS A 42 -17.79 15.29 -7.37
N GLY A 43 -16.55 14.90 -7.02
CA GLY A 43 -15.55 15.84 -6.53
C GLY A 43 -16.01 16.59 -5.26
N GLU A 44 -17.10 16.11 -4.67
CA GLU A 44 -17.75 16.64 -3.51
C GLU A 44 -17.11 16.04 -2.26
N ASP A 45 -17.34 16.70 -1.14
CA ASP A 45 -16.83 16.28 0.14
C ASP A 45 -17.47 14.96 0.59
N VAL A 46 -16.66 14.03 1.12
CA VAL A 46 -17.17 12.90 1.92
C VAL A 46 -17.84 13.39 3.22
N ASP A 47 -17.61 14.64 3.63
CA ASP A 47 -18.02 15.25 4.92
C ASP A 47 -19.15 16.30 4.80
N MET A 48 -19.79 16.50 3.64
CA MET A 48 -20.83 17.55 3.48
C MET A 48 -22.25 17.17 3.95
N SER A 49 -22.42 16.04 4.64
CA SER A 49 -23.69 15.66 5.25
C SER A 49 -23.53 15.44 6.76
N MET A 50 -23.95 16.45 7.54
CA MET A 50 -24.14 16.48 8.99
C MET A 50 -22.90 16.83 9.85
N LYS A 51 -22.85 18.11 10.28
CA LYS A 51 -22.29 18.61 11.55
C LYS A 51 -21.46 17.57 12.35
N ARG A 52 -20.17 17.37 12.04
CA ARG A 52 -19.09 16.97 12.98
C ARG A 52 -17.73 16.81 12.26
N LYS A 53 -16.95 17.90 12.26
CA LYS A 53 -15.47 17.95 12.33
C LYS A 53 -14.67 16.79 11.67
N ALA A 54 -14.16 17.05 10.47
CA ALA A 54 -12.83 16.68 9.95
C ALA A 54 -12.53 15.18 9.68
N VAL A 55 -12.02 14.94 8.47
CA VAL A 55 -11.51 13.68 7.86
C VAL A 55 -10.23 13.14 8.56
N LYS A 56 -10.24 13.07 9.90
CA LYS A 56 -9.20 12.48 10.77
C LYS A 56 -9.50 11.04 11.22
N ASN A 57 -10.67 10.49 10.88
CA ASN A 57 -11.28 9.36 11.61
C ASN A 57 -11.20 7.96 10.94
N ARG A 58 -10.40 7.78 9.87
CA ARG A 58 -10.23 6.46 9.22
C ARG A 58 -8.82 5.89 9.33
N ARG A 59 -8.07 6.31 10.35
CA ARG A 59 -6.76 5.74 10.66
C ARG A 59 -6.93 4.55 11.59
N TRP A 60 -5.99 3.60 11.50
CA TRP A 60 -5.90 2.53 12.48
C TRP A 60 -5.41 3.10 13.81
N ALA A 61 -6.19 2.91 14.88
CA ALA A 61 -5.87 3.41 16.20
C ALA A 61 -4.47 2.93 16.63
N GLY A 62 -3.64 3.86 17.14
CA GLY A 62 -2.29 3.53 17.55
C GLY A 62 -1.29 3.25 16.41
N GLY A 63 -1.72 3.40 15.15
CA GLY A 63 -0.95 2.90 14.00
C GLY A 63 -0.89 1.36 13.94
N VAL A 64 -1.85 0.67 14.56
CA VAL A 64 -1.88 -0.80 14.62
C VAL A 64 -2.89 -1.36 13.62
N LEU A 65 -2.40 -1.87 12.49
CA LEU A 65 -3.26 -2.59 11.54
C LEU A 65 -3.53 -4.00 12.09
N ILE A 66 -4.79 -4.23 12.49
CA ILE A 66 -5.23 -5.53 12.98
C ILE A 66 -5.58 -6.40 11.78
N TYR A 67 -5.02 -7.61 11.71
CA TYR A 67 -5.15 -8.46 10.55
C TYR A 67 -5.51 -9.91 10.88
N ASP A 68 -6.13 -10.58 9.91
CA ASP A 68 -6.26 -12.02 9.86
C ASP A 68 -6.04 -12.52 8.43
N ILE A 69 -5.63 -13.77 8.26
CA ILE A 69 -5.20 -14.31 6.96
C ILE A 69 -5.98 -15.58 6.65
N ASP A 70 -6.58 -15.61 5.47
CA ASP A 70 -7.29 -16.77 4.96
C ASP A 70 -6.38 -18.01 4.92
N PRO A 71 -6.85 -19.19 5.37
CA PRO A 71 -6.04 -20.41 5.38
C PRO A 71 -5.38 -20.75 4.05
N LYS A 72 -6.01 -20.41 2.91
CA LYS A 72 -5.43 -20.66 1.58
C LYS A 72 -4.16 -19.85 1.33
N LEU A 73 -4.13 -18.59 1.78
CA LEU A 73 -2.92 -17.78 1.70
C LEU A 73 -1.93 -18.23 2.77
N ALA A 74 -2.39 -18.56 3.98
CA ALA A 74 -1.54 -18.96 5.10
C ALA A 74 -0.74 -20.25 4.84
N GLN A 75 -1.30 -21.16 4.04
CA GLN A 75 -0.65 -22.42 3.63
C GLN A 75 0.30 -22.25 2.44
N ASP A 76 0.19 -21.15 1.69
CA ASP A 76 1.08 -20.87 0.56
C ASP A 76 2.32 -20.11 1.01
N THR A 77 3.49 -20.69 0.79
CA THR A 77 4.78 -20.13 1.24
C THR A 77 5.15 -18.84 0.53
N THR A 78 4.73 -18.67 -0.74
CA THR A 78 5.03 -17.48 -1.54
C THR A 78 4.14 -16.32 -1.10
N ALA A 79 2.84 -16.58 -0.95
CA ALA A 79 1.89 -15.59 -0.44
C ALA A 79 2.30 -15.11 0.97
N MET A 80 2.58 -16.05 1.88
CA MET A 80 2.99 -15.70 3.24
C MET A 80 4.33 -14.96 3.31
N LYS A 81 5.28 -15.28 2.43
CA LYS A 81 6.53 -14.52 2.33
C LYS A 81 6.26 -13.09 1.90
N ALA A 82 5.46 -12.88 0.84
CA ALA A 82 5.12 -11.55 0.36
C ALA A 82 4.42 -10.69 1.43
N ILE A 83 3.45 -11.28 2.15
CA ILE A 83 2.74 -10.60 3.26
C ILE A 83 3.70 -10.22 4.40
N LYS A 84 4.56 -11.14 4.84
CA LYS A 84 5.53 -10.87 5.91
C LYS A 84 6.54 -9.80 5.50
N ASP A 85 7.05 -9.87 4.28
CA ASP A 85 8.00 -8.88 3.75
C ASP A 85 7.35 -7.49 3.65
N ALA A 86 6.09 -7.41 3.22
CA ALA A 86 5.33 -6.16 3.19
C ALA A 86 5.05 -5.60 4.60
N PHE A 87 4.77 -6.46 5.59
CA PHE A 87 4.68 -6.03 6.99
C PHE A 87 6.00 -5.44 7.49
N MET A 88 7.13 -6.09 7.18
CA MET A 88 8.45 -5.58 7.54
C MET A 88 8.78 -4.26 6.84
N GLU A 89 8.40 -4.12 5.56
CA GLU A 89 8.59 -2.90 4.78
C GLU A 89 7.95 -1.68 5.46
N TRP A 90 6.70 -1.79 5.90
CA TRP A 90 6.02 -0.72 6.64
C TRP A 90 6.57 -0.53 8.06
N SER A 91 6.69 -1.62 8.83
CA SER A 91 7.02 -1.55 10.27
C SER A 91 8.47 -1.19 10.58
N SER A 92 9.42 -1.47 9.68
CA SER A 92 10.83 -1.08 9.88
C SER A 92 11.11 0.38 9.53
N LYS A 93 10.26 1.01 8.72
CA LYS A 93 10.47 2.36 8.17
C LYS A 93 9.54 3.41 8.77
N THR A 94 8.39 2.99 9.30
CA THR A 94 7.35 3.86 9.87
C THR A 94 7.02 3.43 11.32
N CYS A 95 6.01 4.05 11.92
CA CYS A 95 5.48 3.65 13.22
C CYS A 95 4.34 2.62 13.12
N ILE A 96 3.98 2.20 11.90
CA ILE A 96 2.91 1.24 11.68
C ILE A 96 3.32 -0.14 12.20
N THR A 97 2.43 -0.79 12.92
CA THR A 97 2.62 -2.15 13.41
C THR A 97 1.45 -3.03 13.02
N PHE A 98 1.67 -4.35 13.04
CA PHE A 98 0.70 -5.35 12.61
C PHE A 98 0.37 -6.27 13.77
N LYS A 99 -0.92 -6.41 14.08
CA LYS A 99 -1.40 -7.27 15.16
C LYS A 99 -2.31 -8.35 14.58
N LYS A 100 -2.00 -9.62 14.83
CA LYS A 100 -2.92 -10.70 14.50
C LYS A 100 -4.19 -10.54 15.34
N ARG A 101 -5.35 -10.57 14.67
CA ARG A 101 -6.66 -10.42 15.27
C ARG A 101 -6.92 -11.49 16.33
N THR A 102 -7.59 -11.09 17.40
CA THR A 102 -8.18 -11.99 18.39
C THR A 102 -9.70 -11.92 18.37
N ASN A 103 -10.26 -10.75 18.66
CA ASN A 103 -11.70 -10.54 18.86
C ASN A 103 -12.19 -9.18 18.32
N GLU A 104 -11.29 -8.41 17.70
CA GLU A 104 -11.60 -7.06 17.23
C GLU A 104 -12.63 -7.12 16.09
N ARG A 105 -13.61 -6.21 16.13
CA ARG A 105 -14.69 -6.14 15.14
C ARG A 105 -14.17 -5.68 13.77
N GLY A 106 -13.33 -4.64 13.76
CA GLY A 106 -12.72 -4.11 12.55
C GLY A 106 -11.30 -4.59 12.36
N TYR A 107 -11.00 -5.19 11.22
CA TYR A 107 -9.70 -5.80 10.90
C TYR A 107 -9.56 -6.02 9.39
N ALA A 108 -8.33 -6.05 8.90
CA ALA A 108 -8.01 -6.41 7.53
C ALA A 108 -7.96 -7.94 7.39
N TYR A 109 -8.74 -8.50 6.47
CA TYR A 109 -8.74 -9.92 6.15
C TYR A 109 -8.08 -10.15 4.80
N PHE A 110 -6.86 -10.70 4.83
CA PHE A 110 -6.10 -11.06 3.64
C PHE A 110 -6.71 -12.34 3.05
N LYS A 111 -7.15 -12.31 1.79
CA LYS A 111 -7.79 -13.45 1.13
C LYS A 111 -7.46 -13.55 -0.36
N PRO A 112 -7.60 -14.74 -0.98
CA PRO A 112 -7.51 -14.84 -2.43
C PRO A 112 -8.57 -13.97 -3.14
N GLY A 113 -8.21 -13.40 -4.27
CA GLY A 113 -9.07 -12.55 -5.10
C GLY A 113 -8.84 -12.75 -6.59
N VAL A 114 -9.60 -12.02 -7.43
CA VAL A 114 -9.43 -11.99 -8.89
C VAL A 114 -8.24 -11.13 -9.28
N GLY A 115 -8.07 -9.98 -8.64
CA GLY A 115 -6.90 -9.10 -8.73
C GLY A 115 -6.33 -8.79 -7.35
N CYS A 116 -5.55 -7.72 -7.30
CA CYS A 116 -5.10 -7.09 -6.07
C CYS A 116 -6.06 -5.95 -5.75
N SER A 117 -6.62 -5.91 -4.54
CA SER A 117 -7.47 -4.79 -4.13
C SER A 117 -7.63 -4.66 -2.62
N SER A 118 -7.87 -3.44 -2.14
CA SER A 118 -7.95 -3.11 -0.73
C SER A 118 -8.90 -1.95 -0.47
N TYR A 119 -9.44 -1.89 0.73
CA TYR A 119 -10.19 -0.71 1.19
C TYR A 119 -9.23 0.44 1.49
N VAL A 120 -9.71 1.68 1.33
CA VAL A 120 -8.90 2.86 1.70
C VAL A 120 -9.19 3.29 3.14
N GLY A 121 -8.20 3.09 4.02
CA GLY A 121 -8.28 3.39 5.45
C GLY A 121 -9.06 2.35 6.27
N TYR A 122 -9.17 2.61 7.58
CA TYR A 122 -9.96 1.82 8.52
C TYR A 122 -11.47 2.05 8.32
N THR A 123 -12.22 0.97 8.14
CA THR A 123 -13.67 1.01 7.88
C THR A 123 -14.55 0.79 9.11
N GLY A 124 -13.97 0.42 10.26
CA GLY A 124 -14.75 0.05 11.46
C GLY A 124 -15.27 -1.39 11.50
N SER A 125 -15.13 -2.14 10.40
CA SER A 125 -15.57 -3.54 10.27
C SER A 125 -14.51 -4.42 9.59
N LYS A 126 -14.80 -5.71 9.40
CA LYS A 126 -13.98 -6.57 8.55
C LYS A 126 -13.85 -5.94 7.16
N GLN A 127 -12.63 -5.69 6.71
CA GLN A 127 -12.32 -5.18 5.37
C GLN A 127 -11.36 -6.12 4.66
N TYR A 128 -11.53 -6.28 3.35
CA TYR A 128 -10.74 -7.24 2.59
C TYR A 128 -9.46 -6.62 2.03
N ILE A 129 -8.40 -7.42 2.02
CA ILE A 129 -7.25 -7.23 1.15
C ILE A 129 -7.20 -8.47 0.24
N ASN A 130 -7.57 -8.29 -1.01
CA ASN A 130 -7.62 -9.34 -2.01
C ASN A 130 -6.24 -9.50 -2.64
N LEU A 131 -5.74 -10.73 -2.67
CA LEU A 131 -4.44 -11.07 -3.24
C LEU A 131 -4.59 -12.26 -4.19
N ALA A 132 -4.75 -11.98 -5.48
CA ALA A 132 -4.56 -12.98 -6.53
C ALA A 132 -3.10 -13.49 -6.56
N ARG A 133 -2.86 -14.60 -7.25
CA ARG A 133 -1.51 -15.20 -7.34
C ARG A 133 -0.46 -14.24 -7.92
N GLY A 134 -0.86 -13.38 -8.86
CA GLY A 134 0.01 -12.34 -9.44
C GLY A 134 0.41 -11.24 -8.45
N CYS A 135 -0.30 -11.12 -7.32
CA CYS A 135 -0.07 -10.09 -6.29
C CYS A 135 1.02 -10.46 -5.30
N TRP A 136 1.53 -11.71 -5.29
CA TRP A 136 2.40 -12.23 -4.23
C TRP A 136 3.86 -11.76 -4.36
N SER A 137 4.04 -10.45 -4.47
CA SER A 137 5.32 -9.75 -4.32
C SER A 137 5.21 -8.78 -3.15
N SER A 138 6.31 -8.53 -2.44
CA SER A 138 6.31 -7.63 -1.28
C SER A 138 5.87 -6.21 -1.66
N GLY A 139 6.23 -5.71 -2.84
CA GLY A 139 5.84 -4.38 -3.29
C GLY A 139 4.34 -4.23 -3.56
N ILE A 140 3.73 -5.19 -4.26
CA ILE A 140 2.28 -5.16 -4.51
C ILE A 140 1.52 -5.32 -3.19
N VAL A 141 1.91 -6.26 -2.32
CA VAL A 141 1.25 -6.39 -1.01
C VAL A 141 1.46 -5.14 -0.14
N ALA A 142 2.62 -4.47 -0.22
CA ALA A 142 2.86 -3.22 0.48
C ALA A 142 2.00 -2.06 -0.06
N HIS A 143 1.75 -2.02 -1.37
CA HIS A 143 0.81 -1.09 -2.01
C HIS A 143 -0.62 -1.27 -1.46
N GLU A 144 -1.12 -2.51 -1.44
CA GLU A 144 -2.46 -2.82 -0.91
C GLU A 144 -2.61 -2.51 0.59
N ILE A 145 -1.54 -2.71 1.36
CA ILE A 145 -1.47 -2.27 2.76
C ILE A 145 -1.47 -0.74 2.84
N GLY A 146 -0.80 -0.04 1.93
CA GLY A 146 -0.84 1.42 1.80
C GLY A 146 -2.27 1.93 1.69
N HIS A 147 -3.08 1.32 0.81
CA HIS A 147 -4.52 1.60 0.75
C HIS A 147 -5.21 1.35 2.09
N ALA A 148 -5.02 0.17 2.70
CA ALA A 148 -5.64 -0.15 3.99
C ALA A 148 -5.26 0.84 5.10
N LEU A 149 -4.07 1.44 5.02
CA LEU A 149 -3.59 2.47 5.95
C LEU A 149 -4.11 3.88 5.63
N GLY A 150 -4.67 4.09 4.44
CA GLY A 150 -5.36 5.33 4.05
C GLY A 150 -4.74 6.07 2.87
N PHE A 151 -3.79 5.48 2.14
CA PHE A 151 -3.27 6.10 0.92
C PHE A 151 -4.21 5.89 -0.26
N TYR A 152 -4.40 6.95 -1.03
CA TYR A 152 -4.91 6.90 -2.39
C TYR A 152 -3.73 6.87 -3.36
N HIS A 153 -4.02 6.73 -4.65
CA HIS A 153 -2.97 6.81 -5.65
C HIS A 153 -2.36 8.20 -5.83
N GLU A 154 -1.05 8.21 -6.11
CA GLU A 154 -0.28 9.44 -6.29
C GLU A 154 -0.73 10.21 -7.55
N GLN A 155 -1.04 9.52 -8.66
CA GLN A 155 -1.51 10.17 -9.91
C GLN A 155 -2.90 10.80 -9.81
N SER A 156 -3.61 10.54 -8.72
CA SER A 156 -4.96 11.04 -8.46
C SER A 156 -4.95 12.29 -7.58
N ARG A 157 -3.75 12.77 -7.17
CA ARG A 157 -3.58 14.01 -6.42
C ARG A 157 -4.16 15.23 -7.15
N PRO A 158 -4.70 16.23 -6.42
CA PRO A 158 -5.25 17.45 -7.01
C PRO A 158 -4.22 18.25 -7.85
N ASP A 159 -2.95 18.20 -7.48
CA ASP A 159 -1.82 18.92 -8.08
C ASP A 159 -1.07 18.11 -9.17
N ARG A 160 -1.51 16.88 -9.47
CA ARG A 160 -0.77 15.96 -10.37
C ARG A 160 -0.48 16.52 -11.77
N ASP A 161 -1.34 17.40 -12.29
CA ASP A 161 -1.15 18.00 -13.63
C ASP A 161 0.08 18.93 -13.69
N ASN A 162 0.68 19.30 -12.57
CA ASN A 162 1.96 20.01 -12.54
C ASN A 162 3.16 19.07 -12.80
N TYR A 163 2.95 17.76 -12.68
CA TYR A 163 4.02 16.74 -12.66
C TYR A 163 3.87 15.71 -13.78
N VAL A 164 2.64 15.35 -14.12
CA VAL A 164 2.34 14.37 -15.18
C VAL A 164 1.28 14.91 -16.15
N THR A 165 1.26 14.37 -17.35
CA THR A 165 0.22 14.57 -18.36
C THR A 165 -0.52 13.26 -18.58
N ILE A 166 -1.85 13.28 -18.57
CA ILE A 166 -2.68 12.11 -18.84
C ILE A 166 -3.09 12.08 -20.31
N GLN A 167 -2.74 11.00 -20.99
CA GLN A 167 -3.08 10.74 -22.40
C GLN A 167 -4.40 9.97 -22.48
N PHE A 168 -5.52 10.67 -22.29
CA PHE A 168 -6.87 10.09 -22.27
C PHE A 168 -7.23 9.32 -23.55
N GLU A 169 -6.61 9.65 -24.68
CA GLU A 169 -6.77 8.96 -25.95
C GLU A 169 -6.19 7.54 -25.95
N ASN A 170 -5.23 7.23 -25.07
CA ASN A 170 -4.62 5.90 -24.95
C ASN A 170 -5.32 5.00 -23.92
N ILE A 171 -6.24 5.56 -23.12
CA ILE A 171 -6.91 4.83 -22.03
C ILE A 171 -8.10 4.03 -22.55
N ILE A 172 -8.30 2.81 -22.04
CA ILE A 172 -9.50 2.01 -22.29
C ILE A 172 -10.73 2.82 -21.88
N GLY A 173 -11.72 2.95 -22.79
CA GLY A 173 -12.83 3.91 -22.64
C GLY A 173 -13.56 3.84 -21.29
N LYS A 174 -13.86 2.62 -20.82
CA LYS A 174 -14.54 2.39 -19.54
C LYS A 174 -13.69 2.75 -18.30
N ASN A 175 -12.36 2.84 -18.44
CA ASN A 175 -11.42 3.07 -17.34
C ASN A 175 -10.94 4.53 -17.23
N LYS A 176 -11.42 5.46 -18.08
CA LYS A 176 -11.01 6.88 -18.03
C LYS A 176 -11.24 7.53 -16.66
N HIS A 177 -12.29 7.11 -15.96
CA HIS A 177 -12.62 7.62 -14.63
C HIS A 177 -11.53 7.33 -13.58
N ASN A 178 -10.71 6.28 -13.77
CA ASN A 178 -9.56 5.94 -12.90
C ASN A 178 -8.44 7.01 -12.93
N PHE A 179 -8.53 8.00 -13.82
CA PHE A 179 -7.53 9.06 -13.97
C PHE A 179 -8.07 10.43 -13.55
N HIS A 180 -9.29 10.49 -13.04
CA HIS A 180 -9.85 11.70 -12.46
C HIS A 180 -9.12 12.03 -11.16
N LYS A 181 -8.94 13.32 -10.90
CA LYS A 181 -8.28 13.79 -9.67
C LYS A 181 -9.28 13.84 -8.55
N TYR A 182 -8.82 13.61 -7.34
CA TYR A 182 -9.60 13.93 -6.14
C TYR A 182 -9.51 15.42 -5.80
N SER A 183 -10.47 15.87 -4.99
CA SER A 183 -10.42 17.17 -4.34
C SER A 183 -9.41 17.19 -3.18
N ARG A 184 -8.98 18.40 -2.77
CA ARG A 184 -8.09 18.58 -1.59
C ARG A 184 -8.73 18.15 -0.27
N SER A 185 -10.06 18.04 -0.21
CA SER A 185 -10.75 17.51 0.97
C SER A 185 -10.65 15.99 1.08
N THR A 186 -10.44 15.28 -0.04
CA THR A 186 -10.28 13.82 -0.05
C THR A 186 -8.81 13.41 0.04
N ILE A 187 -7.92 14.08 -0.71
CA ILE A 187 -6.46 13.85 -0.65
C ILE A 187 -5.77 15.10 -0.12
N ASP A 188 -5.19 14.97 1.08
CA ASP A 188 -4.27 15.94 1.66
C ASP A 188 -2.83 15.42 1.54
N SER A 189 -1.97 16.17 0.85
CA SER A 189 -0.56 15.81 0.69
C SER A 189 0.28 16.04 1.94
N LEU A 190 -0.28 16.70 2.98
CA LEU A 190 0.40 17.02 4.23
C LEU A 190 1.71 17.81 4.01
N GLY A 191 1.79 18.57 2.91
CA GLY A 191 2.98 19.31 2.49
C GLY A 191 4.11 18.43 1.92
N VAL A 192 3.85 17.16 1.60
CA VAL A 192 4.81 16.30 0.90
C VAL A 192 4.75 16.58 -0.61
N PRO A 193 5.90 16.81 -1.28
CA PRO A 193 5.95 16.99 -2.73
C PRO A 193 5.38 15.78 -3.50
N TYR A 194 5.05 15.98 -4.77
CA TYR A 194 4.63 14.88 -5.64
C TYR A 194 5.76 13.87 -5.83
N ASP A 195 5.45 12.59 -5.67
CA ASP A 195 6.43 11.52 -5.70
C ASP A 195 6.22 10.56 -6.88
N TYR A 196 6.97 10.79 -7.96
CA TYR A 196 6.97 9.88 -9.10
C TYR A 196 7.40 8.44 -8.77
N GLY A 197 8.19 8.27 -7.71
CA GLY A 197 8.68 6.97 -7.25
C GLY A 197 7.79 6.32 -6.19
N SER A 198 6.64 6.91 -5.88
CA SER A 198 5.72 6.37 -4.88
C SER A 198 5.28 4.97 -5.27
N ILE A 199 5.20 4.09 -4.27
CA ILE A 199 4.61 2.76 -4.45
C ILE A 199 3.13 2.86 -4.86
N MET A 200 2.47 3.97 -4.57
CA MET A 200 1.07 4.28 -4.91
C MET A 200 0.92 4.95 -6.28
N HIS A 201 2.00 5.10 -7.05
CA HIS A 201 1.91 5.67 -8.40
C HIS A 201 1.63 4.55 -9.41
N TYR A 202 0.70 4.78 -10.34
CA TYR A 202 0.51 3.92 -11.51
C TYR A 202 1.73 3.86 -12.43
N GLY A 203 1.88 2.76 -13.15
CA GLY A 203 2.79 2.65 -14.27
C GLY A 203 2.39 3.55 -15.44
N SER A 204 3.36 3.89 -16.30
CA SER A 204 3.13 4.80 -17.44
C SER A 204 2.10 4.28 -18.45
N ARG A 205 1.84 2.96 -18.48
CA ARG A 205 0.94 2.29 -19.43
C ARG A 205 -0.34 1.77 -18.77
N ALA A 206 -0.64 2.21 -17.55
CA ALA A 206 -1.80 1.72 -16.81
C ALA A 206 -3.09 1.90 -17.63
N PHE A 207 -3.93 0.86 -17.70
CA PHE A 207 -5.19 0.82 -18.47
C PHE A 207 -5.06 1.23 -19.94
N SER A 208 -3.90 0.99 -20.57
CA SER A 208 -3.66 1.33 -21.97
C SER A 208 -4.41 0.40 -22.92
N LYS A 209 -5.14 0.96 -23.88
CA LYS A 209 -5.86 0.19 -24.91
C LYS A 209 -4.99 -0.20 -26.11
N ASN A 210 -3.83 0.43 -26.26
CA ASN A 210 -2.98 0.35 -27.46
C ASN A 210 -1.49 0.17 -27.13
N GLY A 211 -1.17 -0.11 -25.86
CA GLY A 211 0.20 -0.22 -25.38
C GLY A 211 0.99 1.09 -25.40
N ARG A 212 0.37 2.23 -25.67
CA ARG A 212 1.05 3.54 -25.53
C ARG A 212 0.89 4.07 -24.11
N PRO A 213 1.81 4.94 -23.64
CA PRO A 213 1.69 5.54 -22.32
C PRO A 213 0.36 6.28 -22.12
N THR A 214 -0.28 6.04 -20.99
CA THR A 214 -1.45 6.77 -20.49
C THR A 214 -1.03 7.88 -19.51
N ILE A 215 0.14 7.74 -18.88
CA ILE A 215 0.73 8.76 -18.00
C ILE A 215 2.14 9.10 -18.51
N ILE A 216 2.37 10.38 -18.79
CA ILE A 216 3.69 10.91 -19.21
C ILE A 216 4.22 11.81 -18.10
N SER A 217 5.39 11.50 -17.56
CA SER A 217 6.11 12.36 -16.62
C SER A 217 6.60 13.64 -17.33
N LYS A 218 6.43 14.79 -16.69
CA LYS A 218 7.03 16.06 -17.13
C LYS A 218 8.51 16.17 -16.76
N ASN A 219 8.98 15.34 -15.84
CA ASN A 219 10.40 15.19 -15.53
C ASN A 219 11.02 14.05 -16.34
N SER A 220 12.15 14.30 -17.00
CA SER A 220 12.84 13.31 -17.82
C SER A 220 13.58 12.29 -16.95
N GLY A 221 13.78 11.07 -17.47
CA GLY A 221 14.53 10.01 -16.78
C GLY A 221 13.79 9.32 -15.63
N VAL A 222 12.52 9.66 -15.39
CA VAL A 222 11.70 9.08 -14.33
C VAL A 222 10.98 7.83 -14.81
N THR A 223 11.01 6.77 -14.00
CA THR A 223 10.21 5.55 -14.22
C THR A 223 9.06 5.50 -13.22
N LEU A 224 7.82 5.46 -13.73
CA LEU A 224 6.59 5.41 -12.94
C LEU A 224 6.17 3.95 -12.69
N GLY A 225 5.45 3.70 -11.60
CA GLY A 225 4.85 2.39 -11.31
C GLY A 225 5.80 1.37 -10.70
N GLN A 226 6.82 1.82 -9.97
CA GLN A 226 7.71 0.90 -9.29
C GLN A 226 6.97 0.10 -8.21
N ARG A 227 7.32 -1.19 -8.06
CA ARG A 227 6.84 -2.10 -6.99
C ARG A 227 8.01 -2.75 -6.26
N LYS A 228 9.11 -2.02 -6.08
CA LYS A 228 10.32 -2.50 -5.37
C LYS A 228 10.20 -2.29 -3.85
N GLY A 229 9.54 -1.23 -3.42
CA GLY A 229 9.36 -0.89 -2.01
C GLY A 229 8.87 0.55 -1.83
N LEU A 230 8.71 0.99 -0.59
CA LEU A 230 8.30 2.35 -0.25
C LEU A 230 9.37 3.35 -0.64
N SER A 231 8.94 4.47 -1.22
CA SER A 231 9.82 5.61 -1.42
C SER A 231 10.09 6.34 -0.09
N ALA A 232 11.08 7.25 -0.10
CA ALA A 232 11.30 8.14 1.04
C ALA A 232 10.08 9.04 1.35
N MET A 233 9.31 9.40 0.31
CA MET A 233 8.14 10.28 0.45
C MET A 233 6.91 9.50 0.94
N ASP A 234 6.72 8.24 0.52
CA ASP A 234 5.70 7.34 1.09
C ASP A 234 5.88 7.22 2.61
N ILE A 235 7.12 6.96 3.04
CA ILE A 235 7.48 6.82 4.46
C ILE A 235 7.21 8.12 5.23
N LYS A 236 7.60 9.27 4.65
CA LYS A 236 7.40 10.59 5.26
C LYS A 236 5.91 10.89 5.39
N MET A 237 5.13 10.68 4.34
CA MET A 237 3.70 10.94 4.32
C MET A 237 2.98 10.05 5.34
N MET A 238 3.36 8.76 5.45
CA MET A 238 2.76 7.85 6.43
C MET A 238 3.03 8.30 7.87
N LYS A 239 4.27 8.72 8.17
CA LYS A 239 4.63 9.27 9.49
C LYS A 239 3.84 10.53 9.83
N LEU A 240 3.61 11.42 8.86
CA LEU A 240 2.80 12.62 9.06
C LEU A 240 1.32 12.26 9.28
N LEU A 241 0.78 11.37 8.45
CA LEU A 241 -0.60 10.91 8.53
C LEU A 241 -0.90 10.28 9.90
N TYR A 242 0.02 9.49 10.45
CA TYR A 242 -0.14 8.79 11.72
C TYR A 242 0.51 9.50 12.92
N LYS A 243 1.00 10.73 12.78
CA LYS A 243 1.72 11.48 13.84
C LYS A 243 0.99 11.53 15.19
N GLY A 244 -0.34 11.54 15.19
CA GLY A 244 -1.16 11.57 16.41
C GLY A 244 -1.73 10.20 16.84
N GLU A 245 -1.62 9.18 16.00
CA GLU A 245 -2.03 7.80 16.32
C GLU A 245 -0.87 7.03 16.91
N CYS A 246 0.28 7.16 16.27
CA CYS A 246 1.52 6.72 16.82
C CYS A 246 1.83 7.61 18.03
N THR A 247 1.60 7.12 19.23
CA THR A 247 2.37 7.59 20.38
C THR A 247 3.81 7.17 20.14
N TRP A 248 4.53 7.91 19.30
CA TRP A 248 5.96 8.00 19.51
C TRP A 248 6.09 8.67 20.87
N THR A 249 6.29 7.86 21.91
CA THR A 249 7.01 8.29 23.09
C THR A 249 8.44 8.60 22.65
N GLY A 250 8.60 9.65 21.82
CA GLY A 250 9.81 10.43 21.80
C GLY A 250 9.97 10.91 23.23
N GLY A 251 11.01 10.40 23.88
CA GLY A 251 11.16 10.42 25.32
C GLY A 251 11.01 11.81 25.94
N THR A 252 10.24 11.85 27.02
CA THR A 252 10.79 12.25 28.32
C THR A 252 11.07 11.03 29.22
N GLY A 253 10.97 9.81 28.67
CA GLY A 253 11.73 8.68 29.16
C GLY A 253 13.11 8.75 28.55
N SER A 254 14.12 9.08 29.36
CA SER A 254 15.54 8.97 29.04
C SER A 254 15.79 7.81 28.07
N ALA A 255 16.65 8.02 27.08
CA ALA A 255 17.29 6.95 26.35
C ALA A 255 18.06 6.06 27.35
N SER A 256 17.36 5.17 28.05
CA SER A 256 17.96 4.09 28.81
C SER A 256 18.34 3.03 27.79
N SER A 257 19.42 3.32 27.08
CA SER A 257 20.36 2.41 26.46
C SER A 257 19.89 0.94 26.45
N CYS A 258 19.46 0.44 25.30
CA CYS A 258 19.43 -1.00 25.07
C CYS A 258 20.87 -1.49 25.31
N LYS A 259 21.08 -2.18 26.43
CA LYS A 259 22.39 -2.66 26.90
C LYS A 259 22.32 -4.17 27.02
N ASP A 260 23.41 -4.81 26.65
CA ASP A 260 23.60 -6.21 26.99
C ASP A 260 23.82 -6.34 28.49
N LYS A 261 23.19 -7.36 29.09
CA LYS A 261 23.34 -7.71 30.50
C LYS A 261 24.59 -8.55 30.77
N ASP A 262 25.11 -9.23 29.74
CA ASP A 262 26.34 -10.03 29.83
C ASP A 262 27.48 -9.36 29.01
N PRO A 263 28.65 -9.10 29.61
CA PRO A 263 29.77 -8.46 28.92
C PRO A 263 30.35 -9.30 27.77
N ARG A 264 30.04 -10.60 27.70
CA ARG A 264 30.52 -11.50 26.63
C ARG A 264 29.60 -11.52 25.41
N CYS A 265 28.49 -10.78 25.41
CA CYS A 265 27.49 -10.80 24.34
C CYS A 265 28.09 -10.57 22.94
N GLY A 266 29.11 -9.72 22.79
CA GLY A 266 29.80 -9.50 21.51
C GLY A 266 30.43 -10.76 20.89
N LYS A 267 30.69 -11.82 21.68
CA LYS A 267 31.19 -13.12 21.18
C LYS A 267 30.09 -14.07 20.74
N TRP A 268 28.82 -13.73 20.98
CA TRP A 268 27.68 -14.64 20.85
C TRP A 268 26.64 -14.22 19.81
N VAL A 269 26.98 -13.31 18.90
CA VAL A 269 26.10 -12.85 17.81
C VAL A 269 25.46 -14.02 17.06
N ARG A 270 26.24 -15.07 16.77
CA ARG A 270 25.77 -16.27 16.05
C ARG A 270 24.76 -17.14 16.83
N HIS A 271 24.59 -16.92 18.13
CA HIS A 271 23.71 -17.67 19.02
C HIS A 271 22.38 -16.94 19.29
N CYS A 272 22.21 -15.74 18.73
CA CYS A 272 21.03 -14.88 18.92
C CYS A 272 19.70 -15.46 18.41
N THR A 273 19.72 -16.55 17.65
CA THR A 273 18.53 -17.16 17.05
C THR A 273 18.06 -18.44 17.74
N TYR A 274 18.87 -19.04 18.63
CA TYR A 274 18.53 -20.33 19.24
C TYR A 274 18.92 -20.50 20.71
N ASN A 275 19.86 -19.70 21.22
CA ASN A 275 20.27 -19.83 22.63
C ASN A 275 19.45 -18.89 23.52
N ARG A 276 18.59 -19.46 24.37
CA ARG A 276 17.68 -18.70 25.25
C ARG A 276 18.41 -17.74 26.20
N TYR A 277 19.59 -18.11 26.69
CA TYR A 277 20.38 -17.24 27.57
C TYR A 277 20.89 -16.00 26.81
N VAL A 278 21.37 -16.20 25.59
CA VAL A 278 21.85 -15.11 24.71
C VAL A 278 20.69 -14.20 24.31
N ILE A 279 19.54 -14.75 23.94
CA ILE A 279 18.34 -13.98 23.61
C ILE A 279 17.88 -13.11 24.80
N ALA A 280 17.91 -13.66 26.01
CA ALA A 280 17.45 -12.94 27.20
C ALA A 280 18.42 -11.84 27.67
N ASN A 281 19.73 -12.02 27.46
CA ASN A 281 20.77 -11.17 28.06
C ASN A 281 21.54 -10.31 27.05
N CYS A 282 21.45 -10.58 25.75
CA CYS A 282 22.21 -9.90 24.71
C CYS A 282 21.32 -9.11 23.75
N LYS A 283 20.31 -8.40 24.27
CA LYS A 283 19.30 -7.72 23.44
C LYS A 283 19.89 -6.69 22.47
N LYS A 284 20.91 -5.94 22.90
CA LYS A 284 21.61 -4.97 22.05
C LYS A 284 22.40 -5.70 20.96
N THR A 285 23.20 -6.70 21.34
CA THR A 285 24.01 -7.47 20.39
C THR A 285 23.14 -8.27 19.41
N CYS A 286 21.98 -8.75 19.83
CA CYS A 286 21.05 -9.51 19.00
C CYS A 286 20.06 -8.63 18.20
N ASN A 287 20.22 -7.30 18.25
CA ASN A 287 19.34 -6.32 17.61
C ASN A 287 17.85 -6.57 17.92
N GLN A 288 17.55 -6.96 19.16
CA GLN A 288 16.20 -7.21 19.63
C GLN A 288 15.63 -5.94 20.25
N ILE A 289 14.30 -5.81 20.18
CA ILE A 289 13.60 -4.68 20.79
C ILE A 289 13.75 -4.79 22.32
N CYS A 290 14.44 -3.79 22.87
CA CYS A 290 14.38 -3.38 24.27
C CYS A 290 13.18 -2.44 24.42
#